data_AF-A0AB38I7U3-F1
#
_entry.id   AF-A0AB38I7U3-F1
#
_cell.length_a   1.000
_cell.length_b   1.000
_cell.length_c   1.000
_cell.angle_alpha   90.00
_cell.angle_beta   90.00
_cell.angle_gamma   90.00
#
_symmetry.space_group_name_H-M   'P 1'
#
loop_
_entity.id
_entity.type
_entity.pdbx_description
1 polymer ?
#
loop_
_entity_poly.entity_id
_entity_poly.type
_entity_poly.pdbx_seq_one_letter_code
_entity_poly.pdbx_strand_id
1 'polypeptide(L)'
;MILDAARLSLANLFASETRSVFWKVLGLTILVLVGLWFALRGAFMAFLFPWLTGFFPDLPDWAGWLAFLFAILAGIGLALMLALLLSPVTALIAGLFLDDVADVIEKRDYPKDAPGTAMPLGPAMASSIKFLGVVILGNIVALLLLFIPGVNLVAFFLVNGYLLGREFFEFAAMRSRSPDEARLFRAEHASTVFLGGLVIALFLAIPIVNLLTPLFAAGMMVHLHKLVSAKDPGLRA
;
A
#
# COMPACT_ATOMS: atom_id res chain seq x y z
N MET A 1 10.52 -19.89 7.32
CA MET A 1 9.48 -18.94 7.75
C MET A 1 9.06 -17.99 6.64
N ILE A 2 9.93 -17.09 6.18
CA ILE A 2 9.56 -16.12 5.11
C ILE A 2 9.22 -16.84 3.80
N LEU A 3 10.05 -17.78 3.37
CA LEU A 3 9.81 -18.57 2.16
C LEU A 3 8.56 -19.43 2.28
N ASP A 4 8.28 -19.99 3.46
CA ASP A 4 7.07 -20.78 3.72
C ASP A 4 5.82 -19.91 3.65
N ALA A 5 5.85 -18.73 4.29
CA ALA A 5 4.78 -17.74 4.22
C ALA A 5 4.52 -17.26 2.79
N ALA A 6 5.58 -17.00 2.02
CA ALA A 6 5.48 -16.62 0.62
C ALA A 6 4.87 -17.76 -0.23
N ARG A 7 5.30 -19.01 -0.02
CA ARG A 7 4.77 -20.18 -0.71
C ARG A 7 3.28 -20.40 -0.41
N LEU A 8 2.90 -20.30 0.86
CA LEU A 8 1.50 -20.42 1.28
C LEU A 8 0.66 -19.31 0.66
N SER A 9 1.10 -18.06 0.77
CA SER A 9 0.41 -16.91 0.17
C SER A 9 0.26 -17.06 -1.35
N LEU A 10 1.28 -17.56 -2.04
CA LEU A 10 1.21 -17.83 -3.48
C LEU A 10 0.16 -18.89 -3.82
N ALA A 11 0.07 -19.96 -3.02
CA ALA A 11 -0.98 -20.97 -3.17
C ALA A 11 -2.39 -20.38 -2.93
N ASN A 12 -2.51 -19.39 -2.04
CA ASN A 12 -3.78 -18.72 -1.75
C ASN A 12 -4.33 -17.98 -2.97
N LEU A 13 -3.46 -17.41 -3.82
CA LEU A 13 -3.88 -16.70 -5.02
C LEU A 13 -4.72 -17.56 -5.99
N PHE A 14 -4.49 -18.88 -5.99
CA PHE A 14 -5.15 -19.80 -6.92
C PHE A 14 -6.40 -20.49 -6.33
N ALA A 15 -6.65 -20.32 -5.03
CA ALA A 15 -7.73 -21.00 -4.34
C ALA A 15 -9.11 -20.40 -4.66
N SER A 16 -10.14 -21.25 -4.62
CA SER A 16 -11.52 -20.89 -4.95
C SER A 16 -12.08 -19.81 -4.02
N GLU A 17 -11.77 -19.92 -2.73
CA GLU A 17 -12.29 -19.06 -1.66
C GLU A 17 -11.82 -17.62 -1.86
N THR A 18 -10.56 -17.48 -2.30
CA THR A 18 -9.88 -16.21 -2.50
C THR A 18 -10.37 -15.46 -3.74
N ARG A 19 -10.96 -16.14 -4.73
CA ARG A 19 -11.53 -15.49 -5.93
C ARG A 19 -12.66 -14.54 -5.59
N SER A 20 -13.50 -14.90 -4.62
CA SER A 20 -14.61 -14.04 -4.18
C SER A 20 -14.08 -12.74 -3.58
N VAL A 21 -13.01 -12.83 -2.78
CA VAL A 21 -12.33 -11.68 -2.19
C VAL A 21 -11.66 -10.85 -3.28
N PHE A 22 -10.98 -11.48 -4.24
CA PHE A 22 -10.36 -10.78 -5.37
C PHE A 22 -11.35 -9.89 -6.13
N TRP A 23 -12.54 -10.39 -6.47
CA TRP A 23 -13.54 -9.59 -7.19
C TRP A 23 -14.11 -8.45 -6.34
N LYS A 24 -14.31 -8.65 -5.02
CA LYS A 24 -14.68 -7.57 -4.10
C LYS A 24 -13.59 -6.50 -4.04
N VAL A 25 -12.33 -6.94 -3.89
CA VAL A 25 -11.14 -6.09 -3.87
C VAL A 25 -11.06 -5.24 -5.12
N LEU A 26 -11.17 -5.87 -6.27
CA LEU A 26 -11.10 -5.21 -7.56
C LEU A 26 -12.24 -4.21 -7.73
N GLY A 27 -13.48 -4.61 -7.41
CA GLY A 27 -14.66 -3.76 -7.51
C GLY A 27 -14.59 -2.53 -6.62
N LEU A 28 -14.24 -2.70 -5.34
CA LEU A 28 -14.12 -1.58 -4.41
C LEU A 28 -12.86 -0.72 -4.69
N THR A 29 -11.76 -1.31 -5.19
CA THR A 29 -10.61 -0.56 -5.71
C THR A 29 -11.01 0.36 -6.85
N ILE A 30 -11.76 -0.15 -7.84
CA ILE A 30 -12.27 0.66 -8.95
C ILE A 30 -13.18 1.76 -8.43
N LEU A 31 -14.09 1.45 -7.50
CA LEU A 31 -14.99 2.43 -6.91
C LEU A 31 -14.22 3.56 -6.19
N VAL A 32 -13.24 3.22 -5.36
CA VAL A 32 -12.40 4.19 -4.65
C VAL A 32 -11.60 5.03 -5.64
N LEU A 33 -11.01 4.42 -6.68
CA LEU A 33 -10.28 5.13 -7.73
C LEU A 33 -11.16 6.11 -8.49
N VAL A 34 -12.38 5.71 -8.86
CA VAL A 34 -13.36 6.58 -9.53
C VAL A 34 -13.78 7.73 -8.61
N GLY A 35 -14.09 7.43 -7.35
CA GLY A 35 -14.43 8.45 -6.35
C GLY A 35 -13.30 9.46 -6.15
N LEU A 36 -12.08 8.97 -6.01
CA LEU A 36 -10.89 9.80 -5.85
C LEU A 36 -10.60 10.63 -7.11
N TRP A 37 -10.78 10.07 -8.30
CA TRP A 37 -10.65 10.79 -9.57
C TRP A 37 -11.59 12.00 -9.62
N PHE A 38 -12.88 11.80 -9.29
CA PHE A 38 -13.85 12.91 -9.27
C PHE A 38 -13.54 13.92 -8.17
N ALA A 39 -13.15 13.47 -6.97
CA ALA A 39 -12.80 14.35 -5.87
C ALA A 39 -11.57 15.22 -6.19
N LEU A 40 -10.49 14.60 -6.68
CA LEU A 40 -9.25 15.30 -7.06
C LEU A 40 -9.48 16.23 -8.25
N ARG A 41 -10.21 15.79 -9.28
CA ARG A 41 -10.56 16.64 -10.42
C ARG A 41 -11.42 17.83 -9.97
N GLY A 42 -12.40 17.60 -9.11
CA GLY A 42 -13.25 18.67 -8.55
C GLY A 42 -12.43 19.68 -7.76
N ALA A 43 -11.57 19.20 -6.86
CA ALA A 43 -10.66 20.06 -6.09
C ALA A 43 -9.67 20.82 -7.00
N PHE A 44 -9.14 20.16 -8.02
CA PHE A 44 -8.26 20.80 -9.00
C PHE A 44 -8.97 21.95 -9.71
N MET A 45 -10.17 21.71 -10.26
CA MET A 45 -10.93 22.73 -10.98
C MET A 45 -11.41 23.88 -10.07
N ALA A 46 -11.72 23.59 -8.80
CA ALA A 46 -12.24 24.57 -7.86
C ALA A 46 -11.14 25.46 -7.25
N PHE A 47 -9.98 24.88 -6.92
CA PHE A 47 -8.94 25.58 -6.15
C PHE A 47 -7.65 25.82 -6.94
N LEU A 48 -7.15 24.81 -7.65
CA LEU A 48 -5.86 24.93 -8.34
C LEU A 48 -6.00 25.67 -9.68
N PHE A 49 -7.02 25.35 -10.47
CA PHE A 49 -7.19 25.88 -11.82
C PHE A 49 -7.34 27.41 -11.85
N PRO A 50 -8.18 28.05 -11.01
CA PRO A 50 -8.31 29.51 -10.99
C PRO A 50 -7.01 30.21 -10.55
N TRP A 51 -6.31 29.62 -9.57
CA TRP A 51 -5.01 30.10 -9.14
C TRP A 51 -3.99 30.00 -10.27
N LEU A 52 -3.91 28.84 -10.96
CA LEU A 52 -3.01 28.61 -12.10
C LEU A 52 -3.25 29.64 -13.21
N THR A 53 -4.50 29.84 -13.63
CA THR A 53 -4.86 30.79 -14.69
C THR A 53 -4.49 32.23 -14.34
N GLY A 54 -4.39 32.58 -13.05
CA GLY A 54 -3.91 33.88 -12.60
C GLY A 54 -2.40 34.11 -12.79
N PHE A 55 -1.59 33.05 -12.93
CA PHE A 55 -0.15 33.14 -13.20
C PHE A 55 0.20 33.13 -14.69
N PHE A 56 -0.76 32.82 -15.56
CA PHE A 56 -0.55 32.83 -17.01
C PHE A 56 -1.10 34.14 -17.61
N PRO A 57 -0.26 35.18 -17.79
CA PRO A 57 -0.64 36.30 -18.65
C PRO A 57 -0.90 35.81 -20.07
N ASP A 58 -1.74 36.52 -20.83
CA ASP A 58 -1.92 36.28 -22.26
C ASP A 58 -0.54 36.33 -22.94
N LEU A 59 -0.03 35.16 -23.33
CA LEU A 59 1.28 35.05 -23.96
C LEU A 59 1.20 35.65 -25.36
N PRO A 60 2.12 36.55 -25.75
CA PRO A 60 2.21 37.03 -27.13
C PRO A 60 2.39 35.88 -28.12
N ASP A 61 1.87 36.00 -29.34
CA ASP A 61 1.90 34.92 -30.35
C ASP A 61 3.32 34.37 -30.62
N TRP A 62 4.35 35.23 -30.58
CA TRP A 62 5.75 34.83 -30.77
C TRP A 62 6.31 33.99 -29.61
N ALA A 63 5.68 34.05 -28.43
CA ALA A 63 6.01 33.31 -27.23
C ALA A 63 5.23 31.97 -27.13
N GLY A 64 4.52 31.55 -28.18
CA GLY A 64 3.79 30.28 -28.19
C GLY A 64 4.65 29.04 -27.89
N TRP A 65 5.96 29.09 -28.14
CA TRP A 65 6.90 28.03 -27.76
C TRP A 65 7.09 27.91 -26.23
N LEU A 66 6.94 29.01 -25.48
CA LEU A 66 6.92 28.99 -24.01
C LEU A 66 5.66 28.29 -23.50
N ALA A 67 4.50 28.55 -24.12
CA ALA A 67 3.26 27.83 -23.78
C ALA A 67 3.41 26.31 -23.97
N PHE A 68 4.07 25.88 -25.05
CA PHE A 68 4.39 24.47 -25.29
C PHE A 68 5.31 23.88 -24.21
N LEU A 69 6.38 24.58 -23.84
CA LEU A 69 7.27 24.15 -22.74
C LEU A 69 6.54 24.08 -21.40
N PHE A 70 5.68 25.05 -21.08
CA PHE A 70 4.86 25.02 -19.88
C PHE A 70 3.87 23.87 -19.89
N ALA A 71 3.26 23.56 -21.04
CA ALA A 71 2.37 22.41 -21.17
C ALA A 71 3.11 21.08 -20.92
N ILE A 72 4.34 20.94 -21.41
CA ILE A 72 5.19 19.78 -21.13
C ILE A 72 5.51 19.71 -19.63
N LEU A 73 5.98 20.80 -19.03
CA LEU A 73 6.34 20.83 -17.60
C LEU A 73 5.12 20.56 -16.71
N ALA A 74 3.96 21.12 -17.04
CA ALA A 74 2.71 20.85 -16.34
C ALA A 74 2.26 19.40 -16.52
N GLY A 75 2.42 18.83 -17.72
CA GLY A 75 2.14 17.40 -17.99
C GLY A 75 3.05 16.47 -17.20
N ILE A 76 4.35 16.75 -17.13
CA ILE A 76 5.31 16.02 -16.30
C ILE A 76 4.97 16.18 -14.81
N GLY A 77 4.69 17.40 -14.36
CA GLY A 77 4.30 17.67 -12.98
C GLY A 77 3.03 16.93 -12.56
N LEU A 78 2.02 16.89 -13.44
CA LEU A 78 0.79 16.13 -13.23
C LEU A 78 1.07 14.61 -13.20
N ALA A 79 1.88 14.10 -14.13
CA ALA A 79 2.25 12.69 -14.16
C ALA A 79 2.99 12.26 -12.88
N LEU A 80 3.93 13.09 -12.40
CA LEU A 80 4.64 12.86 -11.14
C LEU A 80 3.69 12.91 -9.93
N MET A 81 2.75 13.86 -9.90
CA MET A 81 1.74 13.95 -8.85
C MET A 81 0.84 12.71 -8.83
N LEU A 82 0.37 12.24 -10.00
CA LEU A 82 -0.43 11.02 -10.11
C LEU A 82 0.36 9.77 -9.68
N ALA A 83 1.64 9.67 -10.05
CA ALA A 83 2.52 8.60 -9.62
C ALA A 83 2.72 8.61 -8.09
N LEU A 84 2.86 9.79 -7.49
CA LEU A 84 2.96 9.98 -6.03
C LEU A 84 1.71 9.49 -5.30
N LEU A 85 0.53 9.71 -5.90
CA LEU A 85 -0.78 9.33 -5.34
C LEU A 85 -1.07 7.83 -5.47
N LEU A 86 -0.36 7.11 -6.35
CA LEU A 86 -0.55 5.67 -6.53
C LEU A 86 -0.30 4.92 -5.21
N SER A 87 0.79 5.26 -4.51
CA SER A 87 1.19 4.60 -3.26
C SER A 87 0.19 4.79 -2.11
N PRO A 88 -0.28 6.02 -1.78
CA PRO A 88 -1.36 6.25 -0.82
C PRO A 88 -2.69 5.54 -1.17
N VAL A 89 -3.00 5.41 -2.45
CA VAL A 89 -4.22 4.74 -2.90
C VAL A 89 -4.13 3.24 -2.70
N THR A 90 -3.02 2.61 -3.11
CA THR A 90 -2.77 1.19 -2.86
C THR A 90 -2.76 0.87 -1.37
N ALA A 91 -2.21 1.77 -0.55
CA ALA A 91 -2.23 1.70 0.90
C ALA A 91 -3.65 1.71 1.50
N LEU A 92 -4.49 2.67 1.09
CA LEU A 92 -5.88 2.78 1.53
C LEU A 92 -6.67 1.52 1.17
N ILE A 93 -6.51 1.06 -0.08
CA ILE A 93 -7.09 -0.18 -0.60
C ILE A 93 -6.65 -1.35 0.29
N ALA A 94 -5.35 -1.52 0.53
CA ALA A 94 -4.83 -2.60 1.35
C ALA A 94 -5.48 -2.65 2.74
N GLY A 95 -5.61 -1.50 3.42
CA GLY A 95 -6.27 -1.42 4.72
C GLY A 95 -7.73 -1.87 4.71
N LEU A 96 -8.49 -1.55 3.65
CA LEU A 96 -9.90 -1.92 3.54
C LEU A 96 -10.12 -3.42 3.27
N PHE A 97 -9.19 -4.09 2.60
CA PHE A 97 -9.37 -5.48 2.17
C PHE A 97 -8.63 -6.51 2.99
N LEU A 98 -7.69 -6.08 3.82
CA LEU A 98 -6.83 -7.00 4.56
C LEU A 98 -7.63 -7.93 5.47
N ASP A 99 -8.69 -7.41 6.11
CA ASP A 99 -9.56 -8.22 6.96
C ASP A 99 -10.30 -9.32 6.18
N ASP A 100 -10.82 -9.02 4.99
CA ASP A 100 -11.47 -10.02 4.13
C ASP A 100 -10.51 -11.13 3.69
N VAL A 101 -9.27 -10.75 3.34
CA VAL A 101 -8.23 -11.70 2.93
C VAL A 101 -7.83 -12.57 4.12
N ALA A 102 -7.57 -11.95 5.27
CA ALA A 102 -7.15 -12.64 6.47
C ALA A 102 -8.24 -13.61 6.97
N ASP A 103 -9.51 -13.22 6.92
CA ASP A 103 -10.65 -14.09 7.27
C ASP A 103 -10.67 -15.37 6.42
N VAL A 104 -10.46 -15.27 5.11
CA VAL A 104 -10.43 -16.43 4.22
C VAL A 104 -9.24 -17.33 4.54
N ILE A 105 -8.08 -16.75 4.79
CA ILE A 105 -6.84 -17.48 5.08
C ILE A 105 -6.93 -18.18 6.43
N GLU A 106 -7.43 -17.51 7.47
CA GLU A 106 -7.61 -18.10 8.80
C GLU A 106 -8.59 -19.28 8.75
N LYS A 107 -9.73 -19.14 8.05
CA LYS A 107 -10.70 -20.24 7.90
C LYS A 107 -10.13 -21.44 7.15
N ARG A 108 -9.29 -21.20 6.15
CA ARG A 108 -8.77 -22.26 5.26
C ARG A 108 -7.52 -22.92 5.81
N ASP A 109 -6.54 -22.13 6.25
CA ASP A 109 -5.20 -22.60 6.61
C ASP A 109 -5.01 -22.73 8.13
N TYR A 110 -5.80 -22.03 8.95
CA TYR A 110 -5.72 -22.07 10.41
C TYR A 110 -7.09 -22.34 11.09
N PRO A 111 -7.84 -23.39 10.70
CA PRO A 111 -9.20 -23.63 11.19
C PRO A 111 -9.29 -23.94 12.70
N LYS A 112 -8.16 -24.19 13.36
CA LYS A 112 -8.07 -24.50 14.80
C LYS A 112 -7.75 -23.28 15.67
N ASP A 113 -7.39 -22.15 15.06
CA ASP A 113 -7.10 -20.92 15.78
C ASP A 113 -8.39 -20.16 16.10
N ALA A 114 -8.38 -19.37 17.17
CA ALA A 114 -9.49 -18.44 17.43
C ALA A 114 -9.63 -17.46 16.24
N PRO A 115 -10.85 -17.24 15.72
CA PRO A 115 -11.07 -16.28 14.63
C PRO A 115 -10.58 -14.90 15.07
N GLY A 116 -9.77 -14.24 14.23
CA GLY A 116 -9.35 -12.88 14.49
C GLY A 116 -10.55 -11.94 14.56
N THR A 117 -10.51 -10.92 15.42
CA THR A 117 -11.55 -9.89 15.44
C THR A 117 -11.26 -8.86 14.35
N ALA A 118 -12.22 -8.63 13.46
CA ALA A 118 -12.12 -7.58 12.44
C ALA A 118 -11.87 -6.21 13.10
N MET A 119 -11.04 -5.38 12.47
CA MET A 119 -10.73 -4.07 13.03
C MET A 119 -11.96 -3.17 12.94
N PRO A 120 -12.33 -2.41 13.99
CA PRO A 120 -13.43 -1.46 13.88
C PRO A 120 -13.08 -0.39 12.83
N LEU A 121 -14.07 -0.01 12.01
CA LEU A 121 -13.91 0.93 10.88
C LEU A 121 -13.26 2.26 11.29
N GLY A 122 -13.58 2.80 12.47
CA GLY A 122 -13.02 4.08 12.95
C GLY A 122 -11.49 4.04 13.13
N PRO A 123 -10.96 3.14 13.99
CA PRO A 123 -9.52 2.87 14.11
C PRO A 123 -8.84 2.56 12.77
N ALA A 124 -9.49 1.77 11.89
CA ALA A 124 -8.95 1.46 10.56
C ALA A 124 -8.78 2.72 9.70
N MET A 125 -9.78 3.62 9.69
CA MET A 125 -9.70 4.90 9.00
C MET A 125 -8.59 5.81 9.58
N ALA A 126 -8.49 5.91 10.90
CA ALA A 126 -7.45 6.72 11.55
C ALA A 126 -6.04 6.20 11.24
N SER A 127 -5.84 4.88 11.25
CA SER A 127 -4.59 4.24 10.84
C SER A 127 -4.28 4.51 9.37
N SER A 128 -5.27 4.38 8.49
CA SER A 128 -5.13 4.64 7.06
C SER A 128 -4.73 6.08 6.75
N ILE A 129 -5.31 7.07 7.46
CA ILE A 129 -4.95 8.49 7.29
C ILE A 129 -3.52 8.75 7.76
N LYS A 130 -3.13 8.21 8.92
CA LYS A 130 -1.76 8.35 9.43
C LYS A 130 -0.75 7.72 8.47
N PHE A 131 -1.08 6.54 7.93
CA PHE A 131 -0.25 5.86 6.95
C PHE A 131 -0.15 6.65 5.64
N LEU A 132 -1.26 7.21 5.15
CA LEU A 132 -1.27 8.11 3.99
C LEU A 132 -0.30 9.29 4.18
N GLY A 133 -0.27 9.91 5.37
CA GLY A 133 0.70 10.96 5.68
C GLY A 133 2.16 10.49 5.62
N VAL A 134 2.46 9.31 6.20
CA VAL A 134 3.80 8.71 6.15
C VAL A 134 4.21 8.37 4.71
N VAL A 135 3.28 7.86 3.91
CA VAL A 135 3.51 7.50 2.51
C VAL A 135 3.77 8.74 1.67
N ILE A 136 3.03 9.83 1.86
CA ILE A 136 3.28 11.10 1.17
C ILE A 136 4.68 11.62 1.48
N LEU A 137 5.06 11.65 2.76
CA LEU A 137 6.41 12.06 3.20
C LEU A 137 7.50 11.18 2.57
N GLY A 138 7.31 9.86 2.60
CA GLY A 138 8.26 8.91 2.00
C GLY A 138 8.40 9.10 0.49
N ASN A 139 7.30 9.38 -0.21
CA ASN A 139 7.31 9.61 -1.65
C ASN A 139 7.95 10.95 -2.03
N ILE A 140 7.79 12.01 -1.21
CA ILE A 140 8.53 13.27 -1.40
C ILE A 140 10.04 13.04 -1.28
N VAL A 141 10.47 12.28 -0.27
CA VAL A 141 11.88 11.90 -0.12
C VAL A 141 12.36 11.07 -1.32
N ALA A 142 11.55 10.12 -1.79
CA ALA A 142 11.88 9.32 -2.96
C ALA A 142 12.02 10.18 -4.24
N LEU A 143 11.19 11.22 -4.39
CA LEU A 143 11.29 12.18 -5.50
C LEU A 143 12.63 12.92 -5.49
N LEU A 144 13.13 13.30 -4.31
CA LEU A 144 14.45 13.94 -4.17
C LEU A 144 15.59 12.97 -4.50
N LEU A 145 15.42 11.68 -4.18
CA LEU A 145 16.40 10.65 -4.50
C LEU A 145 16.41 10.30 -6.00
N LEU A 146 15.35 10.62 -6.75
CA LEU A 146 15.20 10.36 -8.19
C LEU A 146 16.42 10.83 -9.01
N PHE A 147 17.03 11.94 -8.59
CA PHE A 147 18.15 12.57 -9.28
C PHE A 147 19.49 11.82 -9.16
N ILE A 148 19.56 10.75 -8.34
CA ILE A 148 20.78 9.97 -8.15
C ILE A 148 20.63 8.59 -8.82
N PRO A 149 21.33 8.33 -9.94
CA PRO A 149 21.28 7.05 -10.64
C PRO A 149 21.64 5.88 -9.72
N GLY A 150 20.91 4.76 -9.84
CA GLY A 150 21.11 3.55 -9.02
C GLY A 150 20.50 3.61 -7.61
N VAL A 151 20.47 4.79 -6.97
CA VAL A 151 19.84 4.97 -5.66
C VAL A 151 18.34 4.71 -5.73
N ASN A 152 17.67 5.04 -6.83
CA ASN A 152 16.24 4.81 -7.00
C ASN A 152 15.83 3.35 -6.88
N LEU A 153 16.63 2.43 -7.43
CA LEU A 153 16.31 1.01 -7.38
C LEU A 153 16.45 0.48 -5.95
N VAL A 154 17.54 0.85 -5.29
CA VAL A 154 17.80 0.47 -3.88
C VAL A 154 16.73 1.08 -2.97
N ALA A 155 16.46 2.38 -3.12
CA ALA A 155 15.44 3.10 -2.37
C ALA A 155 14.05 2.50 -2.60
N PHE A 156 13.70 2.13 -3.84
CA PHE A 156 12.44 1.48 -4.15
C PHE A 156 12.25 0.21 -3.30
N PHE A 157 13.23 -0.70 -3.30
CA PHE A 157 13.11 -1.94 -2.53
C PHE A 157 13.17 -1.73 -1.02
N LEU A 158 14.05 -0.86 -0.53
CA LEU A 158 14.19 -0.61 0.91
C LEU A 158 12.96 0.11 1.47
N VAL A 159 12.48 1.16 0.81
CA VAL A 159 11.33 1.95 1.26
C VAL A 159 10.05 1.15 1.16
N ASN A 160 9.77 0.53 0.01
CA ASN A 160 8.56 -0.30 -0.12
C ASN A 160 8.65 -1.53 0.77
N GLY A 161 9.80 -2.19 0.87
CA GLY A 161 9.98 -3.32 1.76
C GLY A 161 9.73 -2.98 3.22
N TYR A 162 10.24 -1.83 3.68
CA TYR A 162 9.97 -1.36 5.04
C TYR A 162 8.50 -0.97 5.26
N LEU A 163 7.92 -0.16 4.37
CA LEU A 163 6.55 0.33 4.51
C LEU A 163 5.53 -0.82 4.44
N LEU A 164 5.62 -1.65 3.40
CA LEU A 164 4.71 -2.79 3.21
C LEU A 164 4.90 -3.83 4.31
N GLY A 165 6.16 -4.12 4.67
CA GLY A 165 6.48 -5.03 5.77
C GLY A 165 5.82 -4.58 7.07
N ARG A 166 6.07 -3.33 7.48
CA ARG A 166 5.54 -2.75 8.71
C ARG A 166 4.01 -2.76 8.74
N GLU A 167 3.39 -2.24 7.69
CA GLU A 167 1.95 -1.99 7.66
C GLU A 167 1.15 -3.29 7.63
N PHE A 168 1.43 -4.17 6.66
CA PHE A 168 0.68 -5.42 6.52
C PHE A 168 0.92 -6.38 7.70
N PHE A 169 2.11 -6.34 8.31
CA PHE A 169 2.38 -7.15 9.50
C PHE A 169 1.65 -6.62 10.74
N GLU A 170 1.62 -5.31 10.98
CA GLU A 170 0.85 -4.74 12.09
C GLU A 170 -0.63 -5.06 11.93
N PHE A 171 -1.18 -4.95 10.71
CA PHE A 171 -2.56 -5.36 10.44
C PHE A 171 -2.82 -6.85 10.69
N ALA A 172 -1.94 -7.74 10.21
CA ALA A 172 -2.05 -9.16 10.50
C ALA A 172 -1.97 -9.44 12.02
N ALA A 173 -1.10 -8.74 12.73
CA ALA A 173 -0.93 -8.92 14.18
C ALA A 173 -2.14 -8.42 14.98
N MET A 174 -2.71 -7.28 14.60
CA MET A 174 -3.86 -6.65 15.26
C MET A 174 -5.14 -7.50 15.24
N ARG A 175 -5.20 -8.54 14.39
CA ARG A 175 -6.31 -9.50 14.41
C ARG A 175 -6.33 -10.39 15.66
N SER A 176 -5.18 -10.57 16.30
CA SER A 176 -5.00 -11.43 17.47
C SER A 176 -4.42 -10.72 18.69
N ARG A 177 -4.02 -9.45 18.53
CA ARG A 177 -3.34 -8.66 19.55
C ARG A 177 -3.91 -7.25 19.56
N SER A 178 -3.80 -6.54 20.69
CA SER A 178 -4.11 -5.13 20.74
C SER A 178 -3.14 -4.31 19.85
N PRO A 179 -3.50 -3.07 19.43
CA PRO A 179 -2.63 -2.24 18.60
C PRO A 179 -1.24 -1.98 19.19
N ASP A 180 -1.14 -1.86 20.52
CA ASP A 180 0.15 -1.60 21.18
C ASP A 180 1.02 -2.87 21.25
N GLU A 181 0.41 -4.02 21.53
CA GLU A 181 1.08 -5.32 21.48
C GLU A 181 1.54 -5.67 20.06
N ALA A 182 0.73 -5.37 19.03
CA ALA A 182 1.10 -5.59 17.64
C ALA A 182 2.36 -4.79 17.25
N ARG A 183 2.46 -3.54 17.70
CA ARG A 183 3.63 -2.68 17.47
C ARG A 183 4.88 -3.19 18.18
N LEU A 184 4.74 -3.61 19.44
CA LEU A 184 5.83 -4.21 20.22
C LEU A 184 6.33 -5.50 19.57
N PHE A 185 5.40 -6.39 19.21
CA PHE A 185 5.71 -7.66 18.56
C PHE A 185 6.43 -7.47 17.22
N ARG A 186 6.00 -6.48 16.42
CA ARG A 186 6.71 -6.08 15.20
C ARG A 186 8.11 -5.55 15.51
N ALA A 187 8.28 -4.74 16.55
CA ALA A 187 9.56 -4.15 16.90
C ALA A 187 10.60 -5.22 17.26
N GLU A 188 10.22 -6.26 18.00
CA GLU A 188 11.09 -7.42 18.29
C GLU A 188 11.46 -8.21 17.02
N HIS A 189 10.53 -8.30 16.06
CA HIS A 189 10.71 -9.07 14.84
C HIS A 189 11.04 -8.23 13.60
N ALA A 190 11.53 -6.99 13.81
CA ALA A 190 11.62 -5.98 12.76
C ALA A 190 12.42 -6.44 11.52
N SER A 191 13.51 -7.20 11.72
CA SER A 191 14.32 -7.74 10.62
C SER A 191 13.56 -8.77 9.79
N THR A 192 12.81 -9.67 10.43
CA THR A 192 12.00 -10.69 9.76
C THR A 192 10.84 -10.03 9.00
N VAL A 193 10.20 -9.04 9.62
CA VAL A 193 9.12 -8.25 9.00
C VAL A 193 9.63 -7.49 7.78
N PHE A 194 10.80 -6.84 7.90
CA PHE A 194 11.43 -6.12 6.81
C PHE A 194 11.80 -7.04 5.63
N LEU A 195 12.42 -8.19 5.91
CA LEU A 195 12.75 -9.18 4.88
C LEU A 195 11.48 -9.73 4.20
N GLY A 196 10.41 -9.95 4.97
CA GLY A 196 9.10 -10.31 4.42
C GLY A 196 8.56 -9.23 3.49
N GLY A 197 8.65 -7.96 3.91
CA GLY A 197 8.27 -6.82 3.08
C GLY A 197 9.11 -6.70 1.81
N LEU A 198 10.39 -7.06 1.83
CA LEU A 198 11.26 -7.07 0.65
C LEU A 198 10.74 -8.05 -0.43
N VAL A 199 10.23 -9.21 -0.01
CA VAL A 199 9.60 -10.19 -0.94
C VAL A 199 8.33 -9.61 -1.55
N ILE A 200 7.52 -8.89 -0.77
CA ILE A 200 6.34 -8.18 -1.29
C ILE A 200 6.79 -7.10 -2.30
N ALA A 201 7.85 -6.36 -2.02
CA ALA A 201 8.40 -5.36 -2.93
C ALA A 201 8.90 -5.97 -4.25
N LEU A 202 9.47 -7.18 -4.23
CA LEU A 202 9.82 -7.95 -5.44
C LEU A 202 8.57 -8.33 -6.25
N PHE A 203 7.50 -8.73 -5.58
CA PHE A 203 6.23 -9.08 -6.22
C PHE A 203 5.57 -7.84 -6.87
N LEU A 204 5.57 -6.72 -6.13
CA LEU A 204 5.12 -5.39 -6.57
C LEU A 204 5.85 -4.89 -7.82
N ALA A 205 7.14 -5.19 -7.95
CA ALA A 205 7.97 -4.72 -9.07
C ALA A 205 7.57 -5.33 -10.43
N ILE A 206 6.81 -6.43 -10.45
CA ILE A 206 6.40 -7.11 -11.68
C ILE A 206 5.04 -6.54 -12.13
N PRO A 207 4.93 -5.82 -13.26
CA PRO A 207 3.75 -5.02 -13.59
C PRO A 207 2.41 -5.77 -13.63
N ILE A 208 2.38 -6.96 -14.25
CA ILE A 208 1.15 -7.77 -14.38
C ILE A 208 0.79 -8.42 -13.05
N VAL A 209 1.81 -8.89 -12.32
CA VAL A 209 1.67 -9.56 -11.04
C VAL A 209 1.31 -8.57 -9.93
N ASN A 210 1.61 -7.28 -10.12
CA ASN A 210 1.34 -6.23 -9.15
C ASN A 210 -0.15 -6.13 -8.78
N LEU A 211 -1.06 -6.46 -9.70
CA LEU A 211 -2.50 -6.50 -9.42
C LEU A 211 -2.87 -7.49 -8.30
N LEU A 212 -2.05 -8.51 -8.10
CA LEU A 212 -2.20 -9.52 -7.05
C LEU A 212 -1.44 -9.17 -5.77
N THR A 213 -0.62 -8.12 -5.77
CA THR A 213 0.21 -7.72 -4.62
C THR A 213 -0.59 -7.54 -3.34
N PRO A 214 -1.75 -6.85 -3.31
CA PRO A 214 -2.48 -6.66 -2.04
C PRO A 214 -2.89 -7.98 -1.40
N LEU A 215 -3.34 -8.93 -2.23
CA LEU A 215 -3.75 -10.26 -1.80
C LEU A 215 -2.57 -11.09 -1.33
N PHE A 216 -1.48 -11.07 -2.11
CA PHE A 216 -0.23 -11.75 -1.76
C PHE A 216 0.38 -11.18 -0.46
N ALA A 217 0.41 -9.86 -0.31
CA ALA A 217 0.98 -9.15 0.83
C ALA A 217 0.23 -9.48 2.13
N ALA A 218 -1.10 -9.38 2.09
CA ALA A 218 -1.96 -9.71 3.22
C ALA A 218 -1.78 -11.17 3.64
N GLY A 219 -1.85 -12.12 2.70
CA GLY A 219 -1.64 -13.52 3.02
C GLY A 219 -0.25 -13.84 3.53
N MET A 220 0.78 -13.24 2.92
CA MET A 220 2.16 -13.43 3.34
C MET A 220 2.36 -12.96 4.78
N MET A 221 1.84 -11.80 5.17
CA MET A 221 2.02 -11.27 6.51
C MET A 221 1.18 -11.99 7.57
N VAL A 222 0.00 -12.48 7.22
CA VAL A 222 -0.79 -13.36 8.10
C VAL A 222 -0.02 -14.66 8.38
N HIS A 223 0.46 -15.35 7.34
CA HIS A 223 1.26 -16.56 7.54
C HIS A 223 2.55 -16.28 8.31
N LEU A 224 3.23 -15.17 8.01
CA LEU A 224 4.46 -14.79 8.70
C LEU A 224 4.19 -14.54 10.19
N HIS A 225 3.15 -13.79 10.52
CA HIS A 225 2.72 -13.54 11.89
C HIS A 225 2.41 -14.84 12.65
N LYS A 226 1.67 -15.76 12.04
CA LYS A 226 1.32 -17.07 12.65
C LYS A 226 2.56 -17.91 12.89
N LEU A 227 3.47 -18.00 11.91
CA LEU A 227 4.73 -18.74 12.03
C LEU A 227 5.63 -18.15 13.12
N VAL A 228 5.73 -16.82 13.21
CA VAL A 228 6.52 -16.14 14.25
C VAL A 228 5.90 -16.34 15.62
N SER A 229 4.58 -16.20 15.76
CA SER A 229 3.86 -16.41 17.02
C SER A 229 3.89 -17.86 17.50
N ALA A 230 4.01 -18.83 16.60
CA ALA A 230 4.19 -20.24 16.95
C ALA A 230 5.60 -20.51 17.51
N LYS A 231 6.61 -19.79 17.00
CA LYS A 231 8.02 -19.94 17.41
C LYS A 231 8.33 -19.24 18.72
N ASP A 232 7.61 -18.17 19.04
CA ASP A 232 7.79 -17.40 20.27
C ASP A 232 6.51 -17.37 21.13
N PRO A 233 6.24 -18.44 21.92
CA PRO A 233 5.01 -18.56 22.71
C PRO A 233 4.91 -17.56 23.85
N GLY A 234 6.02 -16.94 24.27
CA GLY A 234 6.08 -16.02 25.41
C GLY A 234 5.30 -14.72 25.20
N LEU A 235 4.91 -14.43 23.95
CA LEU A 235 4.13 -13.25 23.52
C LEU A 235 2.81 -13.68 22.85
N ARG A 236 2.26 -14.83 23.27
CA ARG A 236 0.90 -15.22 22.93
C ARG A 236 -0.07 -14.33 23.69
N ALA A 237 -0.92 -13.63 22.93
CA ALA A 237 -2.14 -13.04 23.46
C ALA A 237 -3.10 -14.15 23.91
#